data_AF-A0A381S838-F1
#
_entry.id   AF-A0A381S838-F1
#
_cell.length_a   1.000
_cell.length_b   1.000
_cell.length_c   1.000
_cell.angle_alpha   90.00
_cell.angle_beta   90.00
_cell.angle_gamma   90.00
#
_symmetry.space_group_name_H-M   'P 1'
#
loop_
_entity.id
_entity.type
_entity.pdbx_description
1 polymer ?
#
loop_
_entity_poly.entity_id
_entity_poly.type
_entity_poly.pdbx_seq_one_letter_code
_entity_poly.pdbx_strand_id
1 'polypeptide(L)'
;MADGNEQSAQLESALTHEQQRLEKLWDAYEQQEQDLNASLDRINRLESDLETKQAMVQSLEELLGERDGRVRELEIDRQRQAKIEAEYGPRVEALEERVADQTEKYDRLLSITQEMEEELEFAKQAVRARDAWFNLNVSSLEAIADVSKEWRSIQSGNFPAPASGGGPGGSKADFITEVSKLKGLGKVKAEQLYDSGFHSIGELKAASLDDISGVSGFTKLTAQKIVDGAKSL
;
A
#
# COMPACT_ATOMS: atom_id res chain seq x y z
N MET A 1 -51.31 79.16 121.24
CA MET A 1 -49.98 79.13 120.58
C MET A 1 -49.42 77.72 120.41
N ALA A 2 -49.82 76.71 121.21
CA ALA A 2 -49.29 75.32 121.10
C ALA A 2 -49.99 74.45 120.03
N ASP A 3 -51.32 74.53 119.88
CA ASP A 3 -52.09 73.72 118.90
C ASP A 3 -51.73 73.99 117.43
N GLY A 4 -51.33 75.22 117.10
CA GLY A 4 -50.93 75.58 115.74
C GLY A 4 -49.63 74.89 115.30
N ASN A 5 -48.79 74.47 116.25
CA ASN A 5 -47.49 73.87 115.96
C ASN A 5 -47.60 72.36 115.68
N GLU A 6 -48.49 71.64 116.38
CA GLU A 6 -48.78 70.22 116.11
C GLU A 6 -49.54 70.03 114.78
N GLN A 7 -50.48 70.93 114.46
CA GLN A 7 -51.17 70.90 113.17
C GLN A 7 -50.22 71.22 112.02
N SER A 8 -49.27 72.14 112.21
CA SER A 8 -48.22 72.40 111.21
C SER A 8 -47.33 71.18 110.98
N ALA A 9 -46.91 70.49 112.05
CA ALA A 9 -46.07 69.30 111.93
C ALA A 9 -46.77 68.11 111.25
N GLN A 10 -48.07 67.91 111.49
CA GLN A 10 -48.86 66.89 110.80
C GLN A 10 -49.06 67.23 109.31
N LEU A 11 -49.27 68.50 108.98
CA LEU A 11 -49.32 68.96 107.59
C LEU A 11 -47.99 68.77 106.87
N GLU A 12 -46.86 69.01 107.54
CA GLU A 12 -45.52 68.75 107.00
C GLU A 12 -45.27 67.24 106.78
N SER A 13 -45.70 66.39 107.72
CA SER A 13 -45.60 64.93 107.56
C SER A 13 -46.49 64.39 106.44
N ALA A 14 -47.67 64.97 106.22
CA ALA A 14 -48.56 64.59 105.12
C ALA A 14 -48.02 65.09 103.78
N LEU A 15 -47.49 66.32 103.74
CA LEU A 15 -46.84 66.89 102.56
C LEU A 15 -45.64 66.06 102.12
N THR A 16 -44.80 65.61 103.06
CA THR A 16 -43.65 64.76 102.76
C THR A 16 -44.06 63.36 102.27
N HIS A 17 -45.13 62.78 102.82
CA HIS A 17 -45.67 61.51 102.30
C HIS A 17 -46.21 61.64 100.87
N GLU A 18 -46.93 62.73 100.58
CA GLU A 18 -47.42 62.99 99.21
C GLU A 18 -46.28 63.29 98.25
N GLN A 19 -45.23 63.99 98.68
CA GLN A 19 -44.01 64.20 97.88
C GLN A 19 -43.34 62.87 97.53
N GLN A 20 -43.13 61.97 98.51
CA GLN A 20 -42.54 60.64 98.26
C GLN A 20 -43.42 59.76 97.36
N ARG A 21 -44.74 59.89 97.47
CA ARG A 21 -45.67 59.14 96.62
C ARG A 21 -45.62 59.65 95.19
N LEU A 22 -45.59 60.97 95.01
CA LEU A 22 -45.44 61.60 93.70
C LEU A 22 -44.11 61.22 93.06
N GLU A 23 -43.01 61.24 93.82
CA GLU A 23 -41.68 60.83 93.35
C GLU A 23 -41.68 59.39 92.83
N LYS A 24 -42.22 58.44 93.59
CA LYS A 24 -42.36 57.04 93.13
C LYS A 24 -43.25 56.89 91.89
N LEU A 25 -44.28 57.73 91.78
CA LEU A 25 -45.16 57.72 90.62
C LEU A 25 -44.42 58.25 89.40
N TRP A 26 -43.64 59.33 89.57
CA TRP A 26 -42.76 59.89 88.54
C TRP A 26 -41.72 58.87 88.08
N ASP A 27 -41.01 58.22 89.00
CA ASP A 27 -40.04 57.17 88.68
C ASP A 27 -40.68 56.02 87.87
N ALA A 28 -41.90 55.60 88.26
CA ALA A 28 -42.63 54.57 87.54
C ALA A 28 -43.09 55.02 86.14
N TYR A 29 -43.50 56.29 85.99
CA TYR A 29 -43.85 56.87 84.70
C TYR A 29 -42.63 57.01 83.80
N GLU A 30 -41.49 57.45 84.33
CA GLU A 30 -40.23 57.55 83.60
C GLU A 30 -39.77 56.16 83.13
N GLN A 31 -39.84 55.14 84.00
CA GLN A 31 -39.55 53.76 83.61
C GLN A 31 -40.51 53.25 82.53
N GLN A 32 -41.80 53.54 82.65
CA GLN A 32 -42.80 53.15 81.65
C GLN A 32 -42.52 53.81 80.30
N GLU A 33 -42.12 55.08 80.29
CA GLU A 33 -41.75 55.80 79.06
C GLU A 33 -40.48 55.20 78.43
N GLN A 34 -39.48 54.85 79.24
CA GLN A 34 -38.28 54.16 78.77
C GLN A 34 -38.60 52.79 78.15
N ASP A 35 -39.43 51.98 78.80
CA ASP A 35 -39.83 50.66 78.31
C ASP A 35 -40.68 50.77 77.03
N LEU A 36 -41.56 51.78 76.96
CA LEU A 36 -42.34 52.08 75.76
C LEU A 36 -41.41 52.45 74.59
N ASN A 37 -40.46 53.34 74.81
CA ASN A 37 -39.48 53.73 73.79
C ASN A 37 -38.63 52.55 73.33
N ALA A 38 -38.16 51.70 74.25
CA ALA A 38 -37.44 50.48 73.90
C ALA A 38 -38.28 49.50 73.07
N SER A 39 -39.58 49.40 73.36
CA SER A 39 -40.52 48.57 72.58
C SER A 39 -40.76 49.13 71.18
N LEU A 40 -40.89 50.46 71.04
CA LEU A 40 -41.04 51.15 69.75
C LEU A 40 -39.79 50.98 68.90
N ASP A 41 -38.60 51.13 69.48
CA ASP A 41 -37.34 50.87 68.79
C ASP A 41 -37.24 49.44 68.29
N ARG A 42 -37.71 48.48 69.09
CA ARG A 42 -37.75 47.07 68.68
C ARG A 42 -38.74 46.84 67.54
N ILE A 43 -39.92 47.47 67.58
CA ILE A 43 -40.91 47.40 66.51
C ILE A 43 -40.32 47.96 65.21
N ASN A 44 -39.71 49.15 65.26
CA ASN A 44 -39.10 49.79 64.09
C ASN A 44 -38.01 48.91 63.45
N ARG A 45 -37.18 48.25 64.26
CA ARG A 45 -36.17 47.31 63.74
C ARG A 45 -36.82 46.10 63.08
N LEU A 46 -37.84 45.52 63.71
CA LEU A 46 -38.56 44.37 63.15
C LEU A 46 -39.30 44.73 61.85
N GLU A 47 -39.86 45.92 61.76
CA GLU A 47 -40.51 46.42 60.53
C GLU A 47 -39.49 46.57 59.39
N SER A 48 -38.33 47.16 59.66
CA SER A 48 -37.24 47.24 58.67
C SER A 48 -36.72 45.87 58.24
N ASP A 49 -36.56 44.93 59.18
CA ASP A 49 -36.19 43.54 58.86
C ASP A 49 -37.26 42.83 58.03
N LEU A 50 -38.54 43.17 58.24
CA LEU A 50 -39.66 42.59 57.50
C LEU A 50 -39.69 43.14 56.06
N GLU A 51 -39.48 44.44 55.88
CA GLU A 51 -39.36 45.06 54.56
C GLU A 51 -38.20 44.48 53.73
N THR A 52 -37.03 44.31 54.34
CA THR A 52 -35.86 43.72 53.65
C THR A 52 -36.12 42.26 53.25
N LYS A 53 -36.77 41.48 54.12
CA LYS A 53 -37.18 40.10 53.79
C LYS A 53 -38.23 40.06 52.68
N GLN A 54 -39.19 40.97 52.66
CA GLN A 54 -40.18 41.08 51.59
C GLN A 54 -39.52 41.40 50.25
N ALA A 55 -38.58 42.34 50.22
CA ALA A 55 -37.80 42.65 49.01
C ALA A 55 -37.01 41.42 48.52
N MET A 56 -36.42 40.65 49.44
CA MET A 56 -35.70 39.42 49.08
C MET A 56 -36.64 38.34 48.52
N VAL A 57 -37.83 38.16 49.12
CA VAL A 57 -38.84 37.21 48.61
C VAL A 57 -39.26 37.58 47.19
N GLN A 58 -39.57 38.86 46.94
CA GLN A 58 -39.94 39.33 45.60
C GLN A 58 -38.83 39.03 44.56
N SER A 59 -37.57 39.32 44.90
CA SER A 59 -36.44 39.00 44.02
C SER A 59 -36.30 37.50 43.74
N LEU A 60 -36.56 36.65 44.75
CA LEU A 60 -36.52 35.20 44.58
C LEU A 60 -37.68 34.68 43.72
N GLU A 61 -38.87 35.26 43.87
CA GLU A 61 -40.05 34.92 43.04
C GLU A 61 -39.82 35.29 41.58
N GLU A 62 -39.22 36.46 41.29
CA GLU A 62 -38.83 36.86 39.95
C GLU A 62 -37.83 35.88 39.32
N LEU A 63 -36.76 35.53 40.05
CA LEU A 63 -35.76 34.57 39.58
C LEU A 63 -36.37 33.18 39.33
N LEU A 64 -37.29 32.74 40.19
CA LEU A 64 -37.97 31.47 40.03
C LEU A 64 -38.89 31.48 38.79
N GLY A 65 -39.60 32.57 38.55
CA GLY A 65 -40.38 32.77 37.33
C GLY A 65 -39.53 32.74 36.05
N GLU A 66 -38.36 33.39 36.06
CA GLU A 66 -37.41 33.32 34.94
C GLU A 66 -36.89 31.89 34.71
N ARG A 67 -36.55 31.16 35.79
CA ARG A 67 -36.12 29.76 35.70
C ARG A 67 -37.21 28.88 35.10
N ASP A 68 -38.45 29.03 35.55
CA ASP A 68 -39.59 28.28 35.03
C ASP A 68 -39.84 28.57 33.54
N GLY A 69 -39.73 29.85 33.14
CA GLY A 69 -39.79 30.24 31.74
C GLY A 69 -38.71 29.53 30.90
N ARG A 70 -37.47 29.56 31.37
CA ARG A 70 -36.33 28.91 30.70
C ARG A 70 -36.51 27.40 30.59
N VAL A 71 -37.04 26.75 31.62
CA VAL A 71 -37.31 25.30 31.59
C VAL A 71 -38.34 24.97 30.52
N ARG A 72 -39.43 25.75 30.42
CA ARG A 72 -40.45 25.56 29.38
C ARG A 72 -39.89 25.75 27.97
N GLU A 73 -39.04 26.76 27.76
CA GLU A 73 -38.36 26.96 26.47
C GLU A 73 -37.50 25.75 26.09
N LEU A 74 -36.70 25.24 27.03
CA LEU A 74 -35.87 24.05 26.81
C LEU A 74 -36.71 22.80 26.53
N GLU A 75 -37.87 22.66 27.17
CA GLU A 75 -38.81 21.55 26.87
C GLU A 75 -39.36 21.64 25.45
N ILE A 76 -39.71 22.84 24.98
CA ILE A 76 -40.17 23.06 23.60
C ILE A 76 -39.05 22.74 22.61
N ASP A 77 -37.84 23.21 22.86
CA ASP A 77 -36.70 22.95 21.97
C ASP A 77 -36.32 21.47 21.95
N ARG A 78 -36.38 20.78 23.10
CA ARG A 78 -36.21 19.33 23.18
C ARG A 78 -37.26 18.60 22.33
N GLN A 79 -38.52 19.02 22.37
CA GLN A 79 -39.57 18.43 21.53
C GLN A 79 -39.34 18.69 20.04
N ARG A 80 -38.84 19.86 19.67
CA ARG A 80 -38.46 20.16 18.28
C ARG A 80 -37.31 19.26 17.81
N GLN A 81 -36.27 19.14 18.63
CA GLN A 81 -35.13 18.25 18.34
C GLN A 81 -35.57 16.79 18.22
N ALA A 82 -36.46 16.31 19.10
CA ALA A 82 -36.98 14.95 19.02
C ALA A 82 -37.74 14.67 17.70
N LYS A 83 -38.47 15.66 17.17
CA LYS A 83 -39.13 15.54 15.86
C LYS A 83 -38.10 15.46 14.72
N ILE A 84 -37.09 16.33 14.75
CA ILE A 84 -35.99 16.32 13.78
C ILE A 84 -35.27 14.97 13.84
N GLU A 85 -34.95 14.47 15.03
CA GLU A 85 -34.31 13.16 15.21
C GLU A 85 -35.17 12.02 14.63
N ALA A 86 -36.49 12.04 14.86
CA ALA A 86 -37.40 11.05 14.29
C ALA A 86 -37.51 11.12 12.76
N GLU A 87 -37.36 12.30 12.16
CA GLU A 87 -37.39 12.48 10.70
C GLU A 87 -36.06 12.11 10.02
N TYR A 88 -34.94 12.54 10.60
CA TYR A 88 -33.62 12.39 9.99
C TYR A 88 -32.91 11.10 10.40
N GLY A 89 -33.18 10.55 11.59
CA GLY A 89 -32.63 9.28 12.07
C GLY A 89 -32.75 8.13 11.05
N PRO A 90 -33.96 7.77 10.59
CA PRO A 90 -34.13 6.68 9.62
C PRO A 90 -33.50 7.00 8.26
N ARG A 91 -33.41 8.28 7.88
CA ARG A 91 -32.78 8.68 6.62
C ARG A 91 -31.27 8.53 6.68
N VAL A 92 -30.66 8.81 7.82
CA VAL A 92 -29.22 8.58 8.05
C VAL A 92 -28.95 7.07 8.01
N GLU A 93 -29.73 6.27 8.73
CA GLU A 93 -29.58 4.80 8.75
C GLU A 93 -29.70 4.19 7.33
N ALA A 94 -30.70 4.61 6.55
CA ALA A 94 -30.86 4.15 5.17
C ALA A 94 -29.72 4.60 4.23
N LEU A 95 -29.07 5.74 4.50
CA LEU A 95 -27.90 6.18 3.74
C LEU A 95 -26.66 5.39 4.13
N GLU A 96 -26.49 5.11 5.42
CA GLU A 96 -25.40 4.27 5.94
C GLU A 96 -25.48 2.85 5.37
N GLU A 97 -26.67 2.24 5.34
CA GLU A 97 -26.90 0.93 4.72
C GLU A 97 -26.52 0.93 3.23
N ARG A 98 -26.96 1.95 2.47
CA ARG A 98 -26.59 2.05 1.03
C ARG A 98 -25.10 2.21 0.82
N VAL A 99 -24.43 2.97 1.67
CA VAL A 99 -22.97 3.14 1.58
C VAL A 99 -22.28 1.81 1.89
N ALA A 100 -22.73 1.07 2.91
CA ALA A 100 -22.21 -0.26 3.24
C ALA A 100 -22.39 -1.25 2.06
N ASP A 101 -23.60 -1.31 1.48
CA ASP A 101 -23.89 -2.12 0.30
C ASP A 101 -23.00 -1.76 -0.90
N GLN A 102 -22.73 -0.47 -1.11
CA GLN A 102 -21.86 0.00 -2.17
C GLN A 102 -20.41 -0.39 -1.91
N THR A 103 -19.92 -0.24 -0.68
CA THR A 103 -18.56 -0.67 -0.33
C THR A 103 -18.37 -2.16 -0.57
N GLU A 104 -19.33 -3.00 -0.17
CA GLU A 104 -19.25 -4.45 -0.41
C GLU A 104 -19.24 -4.78 -1.92
N LYS A 105 -20.04 -4.07 -2.73
CA LYS A 105 -20.03 -4.25 -4.18
C LYS A 105 -18.69 -3.86 -4.80
N TYR A 106 -18.09 -2.76 -4.34
CA TYR A 106 -16.77 -2.33 -4.82
C TYR A 106 -15.67 -3.30 -4.41
N ASP A 107 -15.72 -3.85 -3.20
CA ASP A 107 -14.76 -4.87 -2.74
C ASP A 107 -14.85 -6.14 -3.59
N ARG A 108 -16.08 -6.59 -3.91
CA ARG A 108 -16.29 -7.73 -4.82
C ARG A 108 -15.77 -7.44 -6.23
N LEU A 109 -16.06 -6.26 -6.78
CA LEU A 109 -15.55 -5.87 -8.09
C LEU A 109 -14.02 -5.82 -8.10
N LEU A 110 -13.41 -5.30 -7.03
CA LEU A 110 -11.95 -5.27 -6.88
C LEU A 110 -11.37 -6.69 -6.87
N SER A 111 -11.96 -7.63 -6.11
CA SER A 111 -11.56 -9.04 -6.11
C SER A 111 -11.60 -9.64 -7.52
N ILE A 112 -12.71 -9.43 -8.24
CA ILE A 112 -12.85 -9.92 -9.63
C ILE A 112 -11.78 -9.30 -10.53
N THR A 113 -11.50 -8.00 -10.41
CA THR A 113 -10.46 -7.37 -11.23
C THR A 113 -9.07 -7.90 -10.92
N GLN A 114 -8.78 -8.21 -9.65
CA GLN A 114 -7.51 -8.83 -9.25
C GLN A 114 -7.38 -10.24 -9.83
N GLU A 115 -8.43 -11.06 -9.74
CA GLU A 115 -8.48 -12.39 -10.35
C GLU A 115 -8.26 -12.31 -11.88
N MET A 116 -8.92 -11.36 -12.55
CA MET A 116 -8.72 -11.13 -13.99
C MET A 116 -7.30 -10.68 -14.34
N GLU A 117 -6.66 -9.85 -13.50
CA GLU A 117 -5.27 -9.46 -13.68
C GLU A 117 -4.31 -10.64 -13.53
N GLU A 118 -4.55 -11.51 -12.55
CA GLU A 118 -3.79 -12.75 -12.35
C GLU A 118 -3.94 -13.71 -13.54
N GLU A 119 -5.16 -13.92 -14.04
CA GLU A 119 -5.43 -14.73 -15.24
C GLU A 119 -4.73 -14.16 -16.48
N LEU A 120 -4.75 -12.84 -16.64
CA LEU A 120 -4.07 -12.16 -17.74
C LEU A 120 -2.55 -12.34 -17.66
N GLU A 121 -1.95 -12.20 -16.47
CA GLU A 121 -0.52 -12.44 -16.30
C GLU A 121 -0.15 -13.91 -16.52
N PHE A 122 -0.98 -14.85 -16.08
CA PHE A 122 -0.80 -16.27 -16.39
C PHE A 122 -0.84 -16.52 -17.91
N ALA A 123 -1.81 -15.96 -18.62
CA ALA A 123 -1.91 -16.10 -20.07
C ALA A 123 -0.69 -15.49 -20.80
N LYS A 124 -0.23 -14.32 -20.37
CA LYS A 124 1.00 -13.70 -20.90
C LYS A 124 2.22 -14.58 -20.64
N GLN A 125 2.35 -15.17 -19.44
CA GLN A 125 3.45 -16.08 -19.12
C GLN A 125 3.41 -17.35 -19.99
N ALA A 126 2.24 -17.93 -20.22
CA ALA A 126 2.07 -19.10 -21.09
C ALA A 126 2.49 -18.81 -22.54
N VAL A 127 2.11 -17.65 -23.08
CA VAL A 127 2.54 -17.22 -24.42
C VAL A 127 4.06 -17.03 -24.47
N ARG A 128 4.65 -16.36 -23.47
CA ARG A 128 6.12 -16.19 -23.38
C ARG A 128 6.83 -17.54 -23.31
N ALA A 129 6.30 -18.50 -22.55
CA ALA A 129 6.87 -19.84 -22.45
C ALA A 129 6.80 -20.59 -23.78
N ARG A 130 5.67 -20.49 -24.50
CA ARG A 130 5.52 -21.05 -25.85
C ARG A 130 6.53 -20.44 -26.82
N ASP A 131 6.64 -19.11 -26.84
CA ASP A 131 7.53 -18.40 -27.75
C ASP A 131 9.00 -18.70 -27.42
N ALA A 132 9.36 -18.79 -26.14
CA ALA A 132 10.67 -19.23 -25.70
C ALA A 132 10.98 -20.67 -26.17
N TRP A 133 10.04 -21.60 -26.02
CA TRP A 133 10.20 -22.96 -26.54
C TRP A 133 10.35 -22.97 -28.06
N PHE A 134 9.52 -22.24 -28.80
CA PHE A 134 9.63 -22.16 -30.25
C PHE A 134 11.00 -21.63 -30.69
N ASN A 135 11.46 -20.54 -30.09
CA ASN A 135 12.77 -19.95 -30.42
C ASN A 135 13.94 -20.89 -30.12
N LEU A 136 13.86 -21.70 -29.06
CA LEU A 136 14.86 -22.72 -28.75
C LEU A 136 14.86 -23.87 -29.76
N ASN A 137 13.70 -24.21 -30.33
CA ASN A 137 13.54 -25.38 -31.19
C ASN A 137 13.52 -25.06 -32.69
N VAL A 138 13.37 -23.80 -33.10
CA VAL A 138 13.17 -23.41 -34.51
C VAL A 138 14.29 -23.92 -35.43
N SER A 139 15.55 -23.78 -35.03
CA SER A 139 16.69 -24.23 -35.83
C SER A 139 16.71 -25.75 -36.01
N SER A 140 16.33 -26.51 -34.98
CA SER A 140 16.23 -27.97 -35.06
C SER A 140 15.08 -28.41 -35.97
N LEU A 141 13.95 -27.70 -35.93
CA LEU A 141 12.79 -27.97 -36.78
C LEU A 141 13.10 -27.65 -38.25
N GLU A 142 13.80 -26.54 -38.52
CA GLU A 142 14.29 -26.18 -39.85
C GLU A 142 15.25 -27.24 -40.40
N ALA A 143 16.23 -27.68 -39.59
CA ALA A 143 17.15 -28.74 -39.98
C ALA A 143 16.42 -30.06 -40.34
N ILE A 144 15.43 -30.47 -39.54
CA ILE A 144 14.61 -31.65 -39.84
C ILE A 144 13.80 -31.45 -41.13
N ALA A 145 13.25 -30.25 -41.34
CA ALA A 145 12.48 -29.94 -42.54
C ALA A 145 13.33 -30.04 -43.80
N ASP A 146 14.58 -29.55 -43.75
CA ASP A 146 15.51 -29.64 -44.87
C ASP A 146 15.91 -31.09 -45.17
N VAL A 147 16.25 -31.88 -44.15
CA VAL A 147 16.50 -33.33 -44.33
C VAL A 147 15.29 -34.06 -44.92
N SER A 148 14.07 -33.70 -44.50
CA SER A 148 12.84 -34.28 -45.07
C SER A 148 12.65 -33.91 -46.54
N LYS A 149 12.94 -32.65 -46.93
CA LYS A 149 12.91 -32.22 -48.34
C LYS A 149 13.94 -32.98 -49.16
N GLU A 150 15.17 -33.11 -48.67
CA GLU A 150 16.22 -33.89 -49.32
C GLU A 150 15.78 -35.34 -49.56
N TRP A 151 15.22 -35.99 -48.53
CA TRP A 151 14.73 -37.36 -48.66
C TRP A 151 13.58 -37.48 -49.67
N ARG A 152 12.65 -36.52 -49.71
CA ARG A 152 11.60 -36.48 -50.74
C ARG A 152 12.16 -36.25 -52.14
N SER A 153 13.16 -35.40 -52.30
CA SER A 153 13.86 -35.18 -53.58
C SER A 153 14.45 -36.51 -54.08
N ILE A 154 15.13 -37.24 -53.19
CA ILE A 154 15.69 -38.57 -53.48
C ILE A 154 14.58 -39.56 -53.89
N GLN A 155 13.46 -39.60 -53.16
CA GLN A 155 12.31 -40.46 -53.48
C GLN A 155 11.68 -40.13 -54.85
N SER A 156 11.71 -38.86 -55.26
CA SER A 156 11.21 -38.40 -56.57
C SER A 156 12.19 -38.63 -57.73
N GLY A 157 13.33 -39.29 -57.49
CA GLY A 157 14.36 -39.57 -58.49
C GLY A 157 15.31 -38.39 -58.77
N ASN A 158 15.12 -37.26 -58.09
CA ASN A 158 16.01 -36.11 -58.12
C ASN A 158 17.04 -36.25 -56.99
N PHE A 159 18.06 -37.07 -57.24
CA PHE A 159 19.19 -37.19 -56.31
C PHE A 159 19.92 -35.85 -56.24
N PRO A 160 20.23 -35.34 -55.04
CA PRO A 160 21.12 -34.19 -54.94
C PRO A 160 22.40 -34.52 -55.71
N ALA A 161 22.85 -33.59 -56.55
CA ALA A 161 24.13 -33.75 -57.24
C ALA A 161 25.18 -34.10 -56.19
N PRO A 162 26.07 -35.08 -56.43
CA PRO A 162 27.17 -35.33 -55.50
C PRO A 162 27.83 -33.98 -55.27
N ALA A 163 27.93 -33.55 -54.00
CA ALA A 163 28.55 -32.30 -53.64
C ALA A 163 29.82 -32.17 -54.49
N SER A 164 29.83 -31.20 -55.39
CA SER A 164 30.91 -31.04 -56.36
C SER A 164 32.13 -30.61 -55.58
N GLY A 165 32.93 -31.59 -55.16
CA GLY A 165 34.15 -31.40 -54.40
C GLY A 165 34.19 -32.26 -53.13
N GLY A 166 34.94 -33.37 -53.20
CA GLY A 166 35.61 -33.89 -52.02
C GLY A 166 35.20 -35.28 -51.52
N GLY A 167 35.21 -36.29 -52.40
CA GLY A 167 35.75 -37.58 -51.98
C GLY A 167 37.25 -37.59 -52.36
N PRO A 168 38.20 -37.76 -51.42
CA PRO A 168 39.61 -37.79 -51.76
C PRO A 168 39.90 -39.12 -52.46
N GLY A 169 40.35 -39.03 -53.71
CA GLY A 169 40.74 -40.18 -54.50
C GLY A 169 39.78 -40.44 -55.64
N GLY A 170 40.13 -39.93 -56.82
CA GLY A 170 39.85 -40.68 -58.05
C GLY A 170 40.30 -42.12 -57.87
N SER A 171 39.66 -43.07 -58.57
CA SER A 171 39.90 -44.48 -58.31
C SER A 171 41.41 -44.77 -58.31
N LYS A 172 41.90 -45.68 -57.45
CA LYS A 172 43.32 -46.07 -57.39
C LYS A 172 43.88 -46.32 -58.80
N ALA A 173 43.07 -46.90 -59.69
CA ALA A 173 43.40 -47.10 -61.09
C ALA A 173 43.68 -45.80 -61.85
N ASP A 174 42.82 -44.79 -61.71
CA ASP A 174 42.97 -43.48 -62.39
C ASP A 174 44.23 -42.76 -61.92
N PHE A 175 44.48 -42.73 -60.60
CA PHE A 175 45.71 -42.16 -60.04
C PHE A 175 46.95 -42.86 -60.58
N ILE A 176 46.96 -44.19 -60.57
CA ILE A 176 48.08 -44.98 -61.09
C ILE A 176 48.30 -44.71 -62.58
N THR A 177 47.22 -44.63 -63.38
CA THR A 177 47.35 -44.37 -64.83
C THR A 177 47.90 -42.99 -65.14
N GLU A 178 47.52 -41.96 -64.38
CA GLU A 178 48.03 -40.61 -64.61
C GLU A 178 49.46 -40.44 -64.08
N VAL A 179 49.75 -40.93 -62.88
CA VAL A 179 51.08 -40.81 -62.26
C VAL A 179 52.11 -41.69 -62.97
N SER A 180 51.71 -42.82 -63.56
CA SER A 180 52.63 -43.67 -64.33
C SER A 180 53.05 -43.10 -65.69
N LYS A 181 52.39 -42.04 -66.18
CA LYS A 181 52.85 -41.30 -67.38
C LYS A 181 54.07 -40.43 -67.10
N LEU A 182 54.40 -40.17 -65.83
CA LEU A 182 55.56 -39.38 -65.45
C LEU A 182 56.86 -40.15 -65.68
N LYS A 183 57.84 -39.45 -66.27
CA LYS A 183 59.13 -40.03 -66.67
C LYS A 183 59.91 -40.55 -65.46
N GLY A 184 59.95 -41.88 -65.29
CA GLY A 184 60.66 -42.55 -64.19
C GLY A 184 59.76 -43.08 -63.06
N LEU A 185 58.43 -42.91 -63.19
CA LEU A 185 57.40 -43.51 -62.33
C LEU A 185 56.70 -44.64 -63.10
N GLY A 186 57.08 -45.89 -62.83
CA GLY A 186 56.33 -47.05 -63.32
C GLY A 186 55.08 -47.31 -62.47
N LYS A 187 54.20 -48.21 -62.93
CA LYS A 187 52.96 -48.61 -62.23
C LYS A 187 53.16 -48.94 -60.75
N VAL A 188 54.22 -49.69 -60.43
CA VAL A 188 54.58 -50.10 -59.05
C VAL A 188 54.92 -48.91 -58.15
N LYS A 189 55.60 -47.89 -58.70
CA LYS A 189 55.94 -46.68 -57.94
C LYS A 189 54.73 -45.78 -57.72
N ALA A 190 53.83 -45.69 -58.71
CA ALA A 190 52.57 -44.99 -58.55
C ALA A 190 51.66 -45.65 -57.51
N GLU A 191 51.64 -46.99 -57.46
CA GLU A 191 50.94 -47.75 -56.41
C GLU A 191 51.52 -47.47 -55.01
N GLN A 192 52.85 -47.45 -54.87
CA GLN A 192 53.50 -47.13 -53.60
C GLN A 192 53.19 -45.71 -53.11
N LEU A 193 53.10 -44.73 -54.01
CA LEU A 193 52.70 -43.37 -53.66
C LEU A 193 51.23 -43.33 -53.20
N TYR A 194 50.36 -44.06 -53.89
CA TYR A 194 48.96 -44.19 -53.48
C TYR A 194 48.82 -44.82 -52.10
N ASP A 195 49.51 -45.93 -51.86
CA ASP A 195 49.47 -46.66 -50.60
C ASP A 195 50.12 -45.87 -49.44
N SER A 196 51.01 -44.92 -49.75
CA SER A 196 51.61 -44.00 -48.76
C SER A 196 50.73 -42.79 -48.39
N GLY A 197 49.56 -42.64 -49.01
CA GLY A 197 48.59 -41.59 -48.67
C GLY A 197 48.46 -40.45 -49.68
N PHE A 198 49.13 -40.52 -50.84
CA PHE A 198 48.93 -39.55 -51.93
C PHE A 198 47.88 -40.06 -52.90
N HIS A 199 46.66 -39.53 -52.84
CA HIS A 199 45.52 -40.02 -53.60
C HIS A 199 45.15 -39.11 -54.78
N SER A 200 45.84 -37.97 -54.94
CA SER A 200 45.64 -37.05 -56.07
C SER A 200 46.93 -36.39 -56.58
N ILE A 201 46.91 -35.96 -57.84
CA ILE A 201 48.01 -35.16 -58.43
C ILE A 201 48.16 -33.81 -57.69
N GLY A 202 47.05 -33.27 -57.17
CA GLY A 202 47.07 -32.03 -56.37
C GLY A 202 47.89 -32.19 -55.09
N GLU A 203 47.74 -33.33 -54.39
CA GLU A 203 48.57 -33.65 -53.23
C GLU A 203 50.04 -33.84 -53.61
N LEU A 204 50.34 -34.50 -54.73
CA LEU A 204 51.73 -34.64 -55.22
C LEU A 204 52.38 -33.30 -55.59
N LYS A 205 51.60 -32.32 -56.08
CA LYS A 205 52.09 -30.96 -56.37
C LYS A 205 52.38 -30.16 -55.11
N ALA A 206 51.59 -30.38 -54.05
CA ALA A 206 51.70 -29.68 -52.77
C ALA A 206 52.67 -30.34 -51.79
N ALA A 207 52.98 -31.63 -51.99
CA ALA A 207 53.88 -32.41 -51.16
C ALA A 207 55.32 -31.87 -51.20
N SER A 208 56.00 -31.91 -50.06
CA SER A 208 57.41 -31.53 -49.99
C SER A 208 58.32 -32.65 -50.51
N LEU A 209 59.56 -32.29 -50.84
CA LEU A 209 60.58 -33.26 -51.26
C LEU A 209 60.87 -34.31 -50.19
N ASP A 210 60.76 -33.93 -48.92
CA ASP A 210 61.00 -34.84 -47.80
C ASP A 210 59.80 -35.79 -47.60
N ASP A 211 58.57 -35.35 -47.86
CA ASP A 211 57.37 -36.21 -47.77
C ASP A 211 57.41 -37.33 -48.82
N ILE A 212 57.81 -37.02 -50.06
CA ILE A 212 57.89 -38.01 -51.14
C ILE A 212 59.14 -38.90 -50.99
N SER A 213 60.27 -38.36 -50.50
CA SER A 213 61.48 -39.17 -50.29
C SER A 213 61.43 -40.03 -49.02
N GLY A 214 60.49 -39.78 -48.11
CA GLY A 214 60.18 -40.67 -46.99
C GLY A 214 59.46 -41.95 -47.40
N VAL A 215 58.88 -42.00 -48.61
CA VAL A 215 58.23 -43.20 -49.13
C VAL A 215 59.26 -44.24 -49.56
N SER A 216 59.10 -45.47 -49.09
CA SER A 216 60.01 -46.58 -49.38
C SER A 216 60.20 -46.78 -50.89
N GLY A 217 61.45 -46.68 -51.37
CA GLY A 217 61.79 -46.80 -52.79
C GLY A 217 62.00 -45.46 -53.51
N PHE A 218 61.83 -44.34 -52.82
CA PHE A 218 62.08 -43.00 -53.34
C PHE A 218 63.29 -42.35 -52.65
N THR A 219 64.25 -41.88 -53.45
CA THR A 219 65.36 -41.01 -53.02
C THR A 219 65.00 -39.54 -53.26
N LYS A 220 65.74 -38.60 -52.66
CA LYS A 220 65.55 -37.15 -52.92
C LYS A 220 65.61 -36.79 -54.41
N LEU A 221 66.46 -37.48 -55.18
CA LEU A 221 66.56 -37.28 -56.64
C LEU A 221 65.31 -37.74 -57.39
N THR A 222 64.68 -38.85 -56.97
CA THR A 222 63.42 -39.30 -57.56
C THR A 222 62.24 -38.45 -57.09
N ALA A 223 62.21 -38.02 -55.83
CA ALA A 223 61.18 -37.11 -55.31
C ALA A 223 61.15 -35.79 -56.09
N GLN A 224 62.32 -35.21 -56.37
CA GLN A 224 62.45 -34.00 -57.20
C GLN A 224 61.85 -34.19 -58.60
N LYS A 225 62.15 -35.30 -59.26
CA LYS A 225 61.59 -35.61 -60.59
C LYS A 225 60.07 -35.79 -60.56
N ILE A 226 59.52 -36.28 -59.45
CA ILE A 226 58.08 -36.50 -59.28
C ILE A 226 57.36 -35.18 -59.06
N VAL A 227 57.90 -34.30 -58.22
CA VAL A 227 57.34 -32.96 -58.00
C VAL A 227 57.41 -32.13 -59.27
N ASP A 228 58.56 -32.13 -59.96
CA ASP A 228 58.74 -31.38 -61.21
C ASP A 228 57.87 -31.96 -62.34
N GLY A 229 57.76 -33.28 -62.41
CA GLY A 229 56.86 -33.97 -63.34
C GLY A 229 55.39 -33.69 -63.05
N ALA A 230 54.97 -33.75 -61.78
CA ALA A 230 53.60 -33.45 -61.36
C ALA A 230 53.24 -32.00 -61.66
N LYS A 231 54.17 -31.05 -61.52
CA LYS A 231 53.96 -29.64 -61.94
C LYS A 231 53.77 -29.46 -63.45
N SER A 232 54.28 -30.39 -64.26
CA SER A 232 54.16 -30.35 -65.73
C SER A 232 52.88 -31.01 -66.29
N LEU A 233 52.09 -31.67 -65.42
CA LEU A 233 50.73 -32.17 -65.67
C LEU A 233 49.69 -31.18 -65.17
#